data_AF-A0A554GM30-F1
#
_entry.id   AF-A0A554GM30-F1
#
_cell.length_a   1.000
_cell.length_b   1.000
_cell.length_c   1.000
_cell.angle_alpha   90.00
_cell.angle_beta   90.00
_cell.angle_gamma   90.00
#
_symmetry.space_group_name_H-M   'P 1'
#
loop_
_entity.id
_entity.type
_entity.pdbx_description
1 polymer ?
#
loop_
_entity_poly.entity_id
_entity_poly.type
_entity_poly.pdbx_seq_one_letter_code
_entity_poly.pdbx_strand_id
1 'polypeptide(L)'
;MTEIRNRPAAPSVAPARTQAPAAQPARTNQATAASRAEVLNRAELARARATAAPVQATPGSWRGGPNTEVGRAIQTMRQRMSDVNITIKGDTPQSLFDRAILDNKHVTNEQILEMSRVTMDKLATDPETRAKVLERVPNARELPVHHFTVAMMSAVTGIDRAALSEACPDLGLTGAPNTPLLYAAKTERMQRSTALHDFTDYMRGAGVKGVNKAVWGVENRVLSAIVSALGGGRY
;
A
#
# COMPACT_ATOMS: atom_id res chain seq x y z
N MET A 1 -8.04 37.87 -49.60
CA MET A 1 -7.73 37.39 -50.96
C MET A 1 -6.32 37.86 -51.32
N THR A 2 -5.58 37.03 -52.07
CA THR A 2 -4.49 37.36 -53.03
C THR A 2 -3.99 38.82 -53.12
N GLU A 3 -2.72 39.16 -52.88
CA GLU A 3 -1.50 39.04 -53.75
C GLU A 3 -1.35 40.21 -54.79
N ILE A 4 -0.18 40.60 -55.37
CA ILE A 4 1.14 39.95 -55.54
C ILE A 4 2.33 40.95 -55.71
N ARG A 5 3.59 40.56 -55.39
CA ARG A 5 4.91 41.15 -55.83
C ARG A 5 5.26 42.59 -55.33
N ASN A 6 6.49 43.13 -55.47
CA ASN A 6 7.63 42.79 -56.34
C ASN A 6 9.05 43.04 -55.74
N ARG A 7 10.12 42.57 -56.42
CA ARG A 7 11.58 42.80 -56.16
C ARG A 7 12.22 43.56 -57.36
N PRO A 8 13.50 44.03 -57.38
CA PRO A 8 14.78 43.36 -57.05
C PRO A 8 15.56 44.11 -55.92
N ALA A 9 16.89 44.35 -55.81
CA ALA A 9 18.10 44.16 -56.65
C ALA A 9 19.40 44.05 -55.78
N ALA A 10 20.57 44.49 -56.30
CA ALA A 10 21.92 44.47 -55.69
C ALA A 10 22.69 45.79 -56.02
N PRO A 11 23.88 46.12 -55.45
CA PRO A 11 25.16 45.38 -55.59
C PRO A 11 25.84 45.11 -54.22
N SER A 12 27.12 44.71 -54.04
CA SER A 12 28.29 44.57 -54.94
C SER A 12 29.22 43.42 -54.50
N VAL A 13 30.24 43.10 -55.32
CA VAL A 13 31.20 42.00 -55.12
C VAL A 13 32.58 42.54 -54.70
N ALA A 14 33.28 41.82 -53.82
CA ALA A 14 34.72 41.96 -53.57
C ALA A 14 35.41 40.58 -53.63
N PRO A 15 36.66 40.47 -54.11
CA PRO A 15 37.26 39.19 -54.51
C PRO A 15 37.88 38.38 -53.36
N ALA A 16 37.99 37.07 -53.57
CA ALA A 16 38.63 36.15 -52.63
C ALA A 16 40.15 36.39 -52.53
N ARG A 17 40.69 36.25 -51.30
CA ARG A 17 42.13 36.09 -51.06
C ARG A 17 42.42 34.64 -50.67
N THR A 18 43.22 33.96 -51.47
CA THR A 18 43.82 32.67 -51.11
C THR A 18 44.79 32.89 -49.95
N GLN A 19 44.56 32.23 -48.80
CA GLN A 19 45.54 32.16 -47.71
C GLN A 19 46.21 30.79 -47.71
N ALA A 20 47.51 30.76 -47.44
CA ALA A 20 48.28 29.53 -47.29
C ALA A 20 47.86 28.78 -46.02
N PRO A 21 47.99 27.43 -45.97
CA PRO A 21 47.63 26.65 -44.80
C PRO A 21 48.57 26.99 -43.62
N ALA A 22 48.01 27.53 -42.54
CA ALA A 22 48.73 27.72 -41.29
C ALA A 22 49.07 26.36 -40.66
N ALA A 23 50.28 26.20 -40.15
CA ALA A 23 50.72 24.98 -39.48
C ALA A 23 49.88 24.70 -38.23
N GLN A 24 49.34 23.49 -38.10
CA GLN A 24 48.66 23.06 -36.88
C GLN A 24 49.70 22.82 -35.77
N PRO A 25 49.55 23.41 -34.58
CA PRO A 25 50.33 22.98 -33.42
C PRO A 25 49.92 21.55 -33.04
N ALA A 26 50.91 20.67 -32.81
CA ALA A 26 50.66 19.29 -32.46
C ALA A 26 49.88 19.19 -31.13
N ARG A 27 48.67 18.63 -31.17
CA ARG A 27 47.87 18.37 -29.96
C ARG A 27 48.55 17.28 -29.13
N THR A 28 48.92 17.60 -27.90
CA THR A 28 49.52 16.65 -26.96
C THR A 28 48.50 15.59 -26.50
N ASN A 29 48.95 14.34 -26.40
CA ASN A 29 48.12 13.16 -26.13
C ASN A 29 47.67 13.03 -24.65
N GLN A 30 47.13 14.10 -24.05
CA GLN A 30 46.62 14.07 -22.67
C GLN A 30 45.09 13.86 -22.57
N ALA A 31 44.34 14.20 -23.63
CA ALA A 31 42.87 14.12 -23.64
C ALA A 31 42.30 12.68 -23.57
N THR A 32 43.11 11.66 -23.87
CA THR A 32 42.70 10.25 -23.94
C THR A 32 42.72 9.51 -22.59
N ALA A 33 43.43 10.03 -21.58
CA ALA A 33 43.48 9.41 -20.26
C ALA A 33 42.26 9.78 -19.39
N ALA A 34 41.97 11.08 -19.28
CA ALA A 34 40.85 11.59 -18.47
C ALA A 34 39.49 11.07 -18.99
N SER A 35 39.25 11.19 -20.30
CA SER A 35 38.02 10.69 -20.93
C SER A 35 37.83 9.18 -20.76
N ARG A 36 38.92 8.39 -20.79
CA ARG A 36 38.87 6.95 -20.51
C ARG A 36 38.54 6.65 -19.05
N ALA A 37 39.04 7.43 -18.10
CA ALA A 37 38.70 7.30 -16.67
C ALA A 37 37.22 7.65 -16.40
N GLU A 38 36.69 8.72 -17.02
CA GLU A 38 35.28 9.08 -16.94
C GLU A 38 34.37 7.99 -17.53
N VAL A 39 34.73 7.44 -18.69
CA VAL A 39 33.97 6.34 -19.34
C VAL A 39 34.03 5.05 -18.51
N LEU A 40 35.18 4.71 -17.91
CA LEU A 40 35.30 3.56 -17.01
C LEU A 40 34.42 3.73 -15.77
N ASN A 41 34.54 4.85 -15.06
CA ASN A 41 33.74 5.16 -13.88
C ASN A 41 32.22 5.14 -14.20
N ARG A 42 31.82 5.67 -15.37
CA ARG A 42 30.42 5.62 -15.83
C ARG A 42 29.95 4.20 -16.18
N ALA A 43 30.83 3.35 -16.72
CA ALA A 43 30.54 1.95 -17.00
C ALA A 43 30.51 1.08 -15.73
N GLU A 44 31.32 1.40 -14.72
CA GLU A 44 31.30 0.79 -13.39
C GLU A 44 30.03 1.18 -12.64
N LEU A 45 29.63 2.45 -12.67
CA LEU A 45 28.35 2.92 -12.11
C LEU A 45 27.14 2.28 -12.82
N ALA A 46 27.24 2.07 -14.15
CA ALA A 46 26.21 1.35 -14.91
C ALA A 46 26.16 -0.14 -14.56
N ARG A 47 27.32 -0.81 -14.40
CA ARG A 47 27.40 -2.20 -13.92
C ARG A 47 26.83 -2.33 -12.50
N ALA A 48 27.21 -1.45 -11.57
CA ALA A 48 26.68 -1.45 -10.20
C ALA A 48 25.15 -1.27 -10.17
N ARG A 49 24.57 -0.48 -11.08
CA ARG A 49 23.11 -0.35 -11.24
C ARG A 49 22.46 -1.57 -11.91
N ALA A 50 23.19 -2.31 -12.75
CA ALA A 50 22.70 -3.53 -13.40
C ALA A 50 22.87 -4.79 -12.52
N THR A 51 23.80 -4.78 -11.55
CA THR A 51 23.99 -5.86 -10.56
C THR A 51 23.27 -5.57 -9.24
N ALA A 52 22.76 -4.36 -9.03
CA ALA A 52 21.83 -4.08 -7.94
C ALA A 52 20.56 -4.93 -8.12
N ALA A 53 20.32 -5.86 -7.20
CA ALA A 53 19.06 -6.59 -7.15
C ALA A 53 17.90 -5.58 -7.09
N PRO A 54 16.78 -5.84 -7.79
CA PRO A 54 15.65 -4.91 -7.79
C PRO A 54 15.12 -4.76 -6.37
N VAL A 55 15.33 -3.58 -5.77
CA VAL A 55 14.80 -3.25 -4.46
C VAL A 55 13.29 -3.34 -4.54
N GLN A 56 12.70 -4.39 -3.96
CA GLN A 56 11.25 -4.50 -3.85
C GLN A 56 10.75 -3.26 -3.10
N ALA A 57 9.95 -2.44 -3.80
CA ALA A 57 9.37 -1.26 -3.21
C ALA A 57 8.55 -1.67 -1.98
N THR A 58 8.93 -1.18 -0.80
CA THR A 58 8.21 -1.51 0.43
C THR A 58 6.75 -1.08 0.27
N PRO A 59 5.75 -1.92 0.61
CA PRO A 59 4.35 -1.57 0.41
C PRO A 59 3.99 -0.23 1.05
N GLY A 60 3.18 0.58 0.39
CA GLY A 60 2.83 1.93 0.83
C GLY A 60 3.98 2.95 0.86
N SER A 61 5.19 2.65 0.37
CA SER A 61 6.32 3.59 0.32
C SER A 61 6.03 4.90 -0.44
N TRP A 62 5.05 4.87 -1.35
CA TRP A 62 4.53 6.03 -2.07
C TRP A 62 3.66 6.98 -1.22
N ARG A 63 3.22 6.56 -0.02
CA ARG A 63 2.32 7.33 0.85
C ARG A 63 3.01 8.50 1.56
N GLY A 64 4.30 8.36 1.86
CA GLY A 64 5.08 9.36 2.56
C GLY A 64 6.42 8.81 3.04
N GLY A 65 7.43 9.68 3.15
CA GLY A 65 8.73 9.30 3.71
C GLY A 65 8.64 8.90 5.19
N PRO A 66 9.67 8.22 5.74
CA PRO A 66 9.67 7.74 7.12
C PRO A 66 9.48 8.85 8.17
N ASN A 67 9.86 10.08 7.83
CA ASN A 67 9.75 11.25 8.71
C ASN A 67 8.39 11.97 8.63
N THR A 68 7.42 11.44 7.87
CA THR A 68 6.02 11.95 7.83
C THR A 68 5.18 11.33 8.95
N GLU A 69 4.02 11.92 9.27
CA GLU A 69 3.10 11.34 10.27
C GLU A 69 2.60 9.96 9.82
N VAL A 70 2.11 9.84 8.58
CA VAL A 70 1.65 8.57 8.00
C VAL A 70 2.78 7.54 7.88
N GLY A 71 4.01 7.97 7.56
CA GLY A 71 5.18 7.10 7.52
C GLY A 71 5.51 6.48 8.88
N ARG A 72 5.53 7.30 9.95
CA ARG A 72 5.71 6.81 11.33
C ARG A 72 4.57 5.89 11.76
N ALA A 73 3.32 6.26 11.46
CA ALA A 73 2.16 5.42 11.76
C ALA A 73 2.29 4.03 11.12
N ILE A 74 2.56 3.97 9.80
CA ILE A 74 2.78 2.71 9.06
C ILE A 74 3.90 1.86 9.67
N GLN A 75 5.02 2.47 10.05
CA GLN A 75 6.12 1.77 10.73
C GLN A 75 5.68 1.19 12.08
N THR A 76 4.99 1.97 12.90
CA THR A 76 4.45 1.51 14.19
C THR A 76 3.44 0.37 14.03
N MET A 77 2.58 0.42 13.00
CA MET A 77 1.64 -0.66 12.71
C MET A 77 2.36 -1.97 12.35
N ARG A 78 3.34 -1.93 11.43
CA ARG A 78 4.13 -3.11 11.07
C ARG A 78 4.90 -3.68 12.26
N GLN A 79 5.49 -2.83 13.09
CA GLN A 79 6.24 -3.25 14.27
C GLN A 79 5.37 -3.97 15.32
N ARG A 80 4.04 -3.77 15.30
CA ARG A 80 3.06 -4.48 16.12
C ARG A 80 2.47 -5.74 15.45
N MET A 81 2.86 -6.05 14.21
CA MET A 81 2.50 -7.29 13.50
C MET A 81 3.68 -8.25 13.34
N SER A 82 4.92 -7.78 13.51
CA SER A 82 6.14 -8.55 13.19
C SER A 82 6.38 -9.79 14.06
N ASP A 83 5.69 -9.92 15.20
CA ASP A 83 5.71 -11.08 16.09
C ASP A 83 4.61 -12.11 15.78
N VAL A 84 3.69 -11.80 14.85
CA VAL A 84 2.47 -12.60 14.62
C VAL A 84 2.65 -13.59 13.48
N ASN A 85 3.09 -14.80 13.83
CA ASN A 85 3.38 -15.90 12.90
C ASN A 85 2.14 -16.69 12.42
N ILE A 86 0.93 -16.15 12.57
CA ILE A 86 -0.31 -16.80 12.08
C ILE A 86 -0.44 -16.53 10.58
N THR A 87 -0.70 -17.57 9.78
CA THR A 87 -0.99 -17.43 8.35
C THR A 87 -2.38 -17.95 7.99
N ILE A 88 -2.99 -17.35 6.96
CA ILE A 88 -4.24 -17.81 6.35
C ILE A 88 -4.10 -17.66 4.83
N LYS A 89 -4.18 -18.78 4.09
CA LYS A 89 -3.95 -18.81 2.63
C LYS A 89 -2.59 -18.24 2.22
N GLY A 90 -1.57 -18.45 3.05
CA GLY A 90 -0.21 -17.92 2.87
C GLY A 90 -0.02 -16.43 3.17
N ASP A 91 -1.07 -15.68 3.50
CA ASP A 91 -0.94 -14.30 3.99
C ASP A 91 -0.72 -14.29 5.52
N THR A 92 0.13 -13.39 6.02
CA THR A 92 0.19 -12.98 7.45
C THR A 92 -0.68 -11.73 7.67
N PRO A 93 -0.95 -11.30 8.92
CA PRO A 93 -1.64 -10.02 9.16
C PRO A 93 -0.91 -8.85 8.49
N GLN A 94 0.42 -8.85 8.49
CA GLN A 94 1.21 -7.82 7.83
C GLN A 94 1.11 -7.90 6.30
N SER A 95 1.25 -9.07 5.67
CA SER A 95 1.19 -9.16 4.21
C SER A 95 -0.21 -8.84 3.66
N LEU A 96 -1.26 -9.19 4.41
CA LEU A 96 -2.63 -8.83 4.07
C LEU A 96 -2.85 -7.32 4.22
N PHE A 97 -2.42 -6.70 5.33
CA PHE A 97 -2.53 -5.26 5.55
C PHE A 97 -1.71 -4.45 4.52
N ASP A 98 -0.47 -4.87 4.27
CA ASP A 98 0.44 -4.27 3.29
C ASP A 98 -0.20 -4.22 1.90
N ARG A 99 -0.75 -5.34 1.41
CA ARG A 99 -1.44 -5.41 0.11
C ARG A 99 -2.80 -4.68 0.13
N ALA A 100 -3.65 -5.00 1.10
CA ALA A 100 -5.06 -4.58 1.10
C ALA A 100 -5.29 -3.11 1.42
N ILE A 101 -4.43 -2.54 2.26
CA ILE A 101 -4.56 -1.18 2.81
C ILE A 101 -3.42 -0.30 2.31
N LEU A 102 -2.15 -0.73 2.42
CA LEU A 102 -1.03 0.17 2.15
C LEU A 102 -0.70 0.34 0.66
N ASP A 103 -0.82 -0.69 -0.18
CA ASP A 103 -0.69 -0.53 -1.63
C ASP A 103 -1.99 -0.15 -2.35
N ASN A 104 -3.14 -0.28 -1.68
CA ASN A 104 -4.43 0.13 -2.22
C ASN A 104 -4.55 1.66 -2.34
N LYS A 105 -4.42 2.17 -3.57
CA LYS A 105 -4.52 3.59 -3.93
C LYS A 105 -5.87 4.24 -3.63
N HIS A 106 -6.91 3.47 -3.32
CA HIS A 106 -8.21 4.00 -2.88
C HIS A 106 -8.29 4.25 -1.37
N VAL A 107 -7.38 3.67 -0.58
CA VAL A 107 -7.23 4.03 0.84
C VAL A 107 -6.35 5.28 0.92
N THR A 108 -6.82 6.33 1.58
CA THR A 108 -6.09 7.60 1.73
C THR A 108 -5.15 7.58 2.94
N ASN A 109 -4.26 8.57 3.04
CA ASN A 109 -3.34 8.69 4.18
C ASN A 109 -4.09 9.13 5.45
N GLU A 110 -5.13 9.95 5.27
CA GLU A 110 -6.02 10.43 6.33
C GLU A 110 -6.77 9.25 6.95
N GLN A 111 -7.29 8.34 6.13
CA GLN A 111 -7.92 7.10 6.62
C GLN A 111 -6.95 6.25 7.46
N ILE A 112 -5.69 6.11 7.05
CA ILE A 112 -4.68 5.37 7.83
C ILE A 112 -4.41 6.04 9.19
N LEU A 113 -4.38 7.37 9.24
CA LEU A 113 -4.23 8.14 10.47
C LEU A 113 -5.51 8.14 11.34
N GLU A 114 -6.69 8.04 10.74
CA GLU A 114 -7.95 7.84 11.45
C GLU A 114 -8.01 6.44 12.08
N MET A 115 -7.62 5.39 11.34
CA MET A 115 -7.54 4.02 11.87
C MET A 115 -6.60 3.92 13.09
N SER A 116 -5.47 4.65 13.09
CA SER A 116 -4.53 4.66 14.24
C SER A 116 -5.03 5.46 15.45
N ARG A 117 -6.19 6.11 15.34
CA ARG A 117 -6.85 6.92 16.39
C ARG A 117 -8.21 6.31 16.79
N VAL A 118 -8.53 5.11 16.31
CA VAL A 118 -9.73 4.36 16.74
C VAL A 118 -9.50 3.80 18.14
N THR A 119 -10.48 4.02 19.01
CA THR A 119 -10.49 3.67 20.43
C THR A 119 -11.41 2.49 20.73
N MET A 120 -11.21 1.81 21.86
CA MET A 120 -11.92 0.57 22.19
C MET A 120 -13.45 0.73 22.24
N ASP A 121 -13.94 1.85 22.78
CA ASP A 121 -15.36 2.20 22.85
C ASP A 121 -16.07 2.22 21.48
N LYS A 122 -15.32 2.43 20.39
CA LYS A 122 -15.84 2.45 19.02
C LYS A 122 -15.80 1.10 18.31
N LEU A 123 -15.14 0.11 18.91
CA LEU A 123 -15.00 -1.24 18.37
C LEU A 123 -15.75 -2.27 19.20
N ALA A 124 -15.90 -2.03 20.51
CA ALA A 124 -16.48 -2.97 21.45
C ALA A 124 -17.91 -3.38 21.05
N THR A 125 -18.07 -4.65 20.67
CA THR A 125 -19.38 -5.31 20.54
C THR A 125 -20.13 -5.17 21.88
N ASP A 126 -21.45 -4.94 21.84
CA ASP A 126 -22.24 -4.79 23.08
C ASP A 126 -22.35 -6.12 23.86
N PRO A 127 -22.57 -6.09 25.20
CA PRO A 127 -22.54 -7.31 26.02
C PRO A 127 -23.58 -8.38 25.63
N GLU A 128 -24.78 -7.98 25.17
CA GLU A 128 -25.82 -8.92 24.75
C GLU A 128 -25.41 -9.63 23.45
N THR A 129 -24.86 -8.86 22.51
CA THR A 129 -24.32 -9.40 21.25
C THR A 129 -23.10 -10.29 21.50
N ARG A 130 -22.19 -9.96 22.43
CA ARG A 130 -21.07 -10.85 22.82
C ARG A 130 -21.57 -12.19 23.35
N ALA A 131 -22.59 -12.18 24.21
CA ALA A 131 -23.18 -13.40 24.75
C ALA A 131 -23.72 -14.31 23.64
N LYS A 132 -24.51 -13.75 22.69
CA LYS A 132 -25.03 -14.49 21.52
C LYS A 132 -23.93 -15.03 20.61
N VAL A 133 -22.79 -14.35 20.48
CA VAL A 133 -21.64 -14.82 19.71
C VAL A 133 -21.04 -16.06 20.36
N LEU A 134 -20.78 -16.00 21.67
CA LEU A 134 -20.17 -17.10 22.43
C LEU A 134 -21.15 -18.27 22.68
N GLU A 135 -22.46 -18.02 22.74
CA GLU A 135 -23.47 -19.09 22.75
C GLU A 135 -23.41 -19.92 21.45
N ARG A 136 -23.27 -19.24 20.30
CA ARG A 136 -23.33 -19.85 18.96
C ARG A 136 -21.99 -20.40 18.47
N VAL A 137 -20.88 -19.81 18.91
CA VAL A 137 -19.52 -20.24 18.61
C VAL A 137 -18.69 -20.16 19.91
N PRO A 138 -18.81 -21.15 20.83
CA PRO A 138 -18.17 -21.09 22.16
C PRO A 138 -16.65 -20.91 22.14
N ASN A 139 -15.99 -21.44 21.12
CA ASN A 139 -14.55 -21.32 20.92
C ASN A 139 -14.14 -20.16 19.98
N ALA A 140 -15.01 -19.17 19.73
CA ALA A 140 -14.76 -18.09 18.76
C ALA A 140 -13.39 -17.41 18.95
N ARG A 141 -13.02 -17.15 20.22
CA ARG A 141 -11.77 -16.49 20.59
C ARG A 141 -10.51 -17.34 20.33
N GLU A 142 -10.65 -18.65 20.21
CA GLU A 142 -9.55 -19.61 19.98
C GLU A 142 -9.28 -19.84 18.48
N LEU A 143 -10.13 -19.31 17.60
CA LEU A 143 -10.02 -19.53 16.16
C LEU A 143 -8.79 -18.81 15.59
N PRO A 144 -7.98 -19.46 14.73
CA PRO A 144 -6.85 -18.79 14.06
C PRO A 144 -7.26 -17.53 13.29
N VAL A 145 -8.44 -17.53 12.67
CA VAL A 145 -9.01 -16.36 11.98
C VAL A 145 -9.40 -15.22 12.94
N HIS A 146 -9.83 -15.53 14.16
CA HIS A 146 -10.07 -14.52 15.19
C HIS A 146 -8.76 -13.89 15.65
N HIS A 147 -7.78 -14.70 16.05
CA HIS A 147 -6.46 -14.21 16.46
C HIS A 147 -5.75 -13.40 15.35
N PHE A 148 -5.85 -13.83 14.10
CA PHE A 148 -5.33 -13.10 12.93
C PHE A 148 -5.98 -11.71 12.78
N THR A 149 -7.31 -11.64 12.90
CA THR A 149 -8.08 -10.40 12.77
C THR A 149 -7.81 -9.45 13.94
N VAL A 150 -7.80 -9.98 15.17
CA VAL A 150 -7.43 -9.26 16.40
C VAL A 150 -6.00 -8.72 16.31
N ALA A 151 -5.04 -9.49 15.80
CA ALA A 151 -3.67 -9.01 15.59
C ALA A 151 -3.61 -7.83 14.61
N MET A 152 -4.33 -7.91 13.49
CA MET A 152 -4.39 -6.82 12.50
C MET A 152 -5.06 -5.56 13.08
N MET A 153 -6.19 -5.71 13.79
CA MET A 153 -6.88 -4.62 14.49
C MET A 153 -6.01 -3.98 15.59
N SER A 154 -5.39 -4.81 16.44
CA SER A 154 -4.51 -4.38 17.54
C SER A 154 -3.31 -3.60 17.03
N ALA A 155 -2.65 -4.10 15.98
CA ALA A 155 -1.49 -3.44 15.42
C ALA A 155 -1.82 -2.06 14.83
N VAL A 156 -2.94 -1.95 14.11
CA VAL A 156 -3.39 -0.70 13.48
C VAL A 156 -3.83 0.33 14.53
N THR A 157 -4.68 -0.05 15.48
CA THR A 157 -5.22 0.86 16.50
C THR A 157 -4.24 1.14 17.66
N GLY A 158 -3.37 0.19 17.99
CA GLY A 158 -2.56 0.21 19.21
C GLY A 158 -3.27 -0.31 20.46
N ILE A 159 -4.51 -0.82 20.33
CA ILE A 159 -5.24 -1.44 21.43
C ILE A 159 -4.67 -2.85 21.68
N ASP A 160 -4.64 -3.29 22.94
CA ASP A 160 -4.17 -4.63 23.32
C ASP A 160 -4.99 -5.77 22.66
N ARG A 161 -4.30 -6.89 22.36
CA ARG A 161 -4.88 -8.07 21.70
C ARG A 161 -5.85 -8.83 22.60
N ALA A 162 -5.53 -9.01 23.88
CA ALA A 162 -6.45 -9.70 24.80
C ALA A 162 -7.69 -8.85 25.06
N ALA A 163 -7.53 -7.54 25.27
CA ALA A 163 -8.63 -6.59 25.38
C ALA A 163 -9.55 -6.61 24.14
N LEU A 164 -9.00 -6.66 22.92
CA LEU A 164 -9.79 -6.76 21.68
C LEU A 164 -10.49 -8.11 21.53
N SER A 165 -9.84 -9.22 21.89
CA SER A 165 -10.46 -10.56 21.88
C SER A 165 -11.62 -10.67 22.88
N GLU A 166 -11.48 -10.02 24.05
CA GLU A 166 -12.54 -9.90 25.03
C GLU A 166 -13.70 -9.00 24.55
N ALA A 167 -13.38 -7.88 23.91
CA ALA A 167 -14.35 -6.87 23.50
C ALA A 167 -15.11 -7.19 22.21
N CYS A 168 -14.48 -7.93 21.28
CA CYS A 168 -14.97 -8.15 19.92
C CYS A 168 -14.86 -9.65 19.54
N PRO A 169 -15.53 -10.57 20.25
CA PRO A 169 -15.41 -12.02 20.05
C PRO A 169 -15.86 -12.48 18.65
N ASP A 170 -16.62 -11.66 17.93
CA ASP A 170 -17.10 -11.92 16.57
C ASP A 170 -16.08 -11.61 15.45
N LEU A 171 -14.94 -10.98 15.75
CA LEU A 171 -13.88 -10.79 14.77
C LEU A 171 -13.42 -12.14 14.19
N GLY A 172 -13.41 -12.28 12.87
CA GLY A 172 -13.08 -13.51 12.16
C GLY A 172 -14.25 -14.46 11.91
N LEU A 173 -15.49 -14.12 12.33
CA LEU A 173 -16.69 -14.92 12.10
C LEU A 173 -17.49 -14.41 10.89
N THR A 174 -17.88 -15.29 9.99
CA THR A 174 -18.68 -14.90 8.82
C THR A 174 -20.15 -14.70 9.23
N GLY A 175 -20.63 -13.46 9.10
CA GLY A 175 -22.06 -13.11 9.17
C GLY A 175 -22.39 -12.05 10.23
N ALA A 176 -23.48 -12.24 10.96
CA ALA A 176 -23.88 -11.36 12.05
C ALA A 176 -24.72 -12.11 13.11
N PRO A 177 -24.46 -11.92 14.42
CA PRO A 177 -25.09 -12.68 15.51
C PRO A 177 -26.62 -12.58 15.56
N ASN A 178 -27.21 -11.42 15.24
CA ASN A 178 -28.66 -11.22 15.16
C ASN A 178 -29.28 -11.70 13.83
N THR A 179 -28.60 -12.59 13.09
CA THR A 179 -29.10 -13.21 11.85
C THR A 179 -28.88 -14.73 11.87
N PRO A 180 -29.58 -15.54 11.06
CA PRO A 180 -29.33 -16.98 10.99
C PRO A 180 -27.88 -17.32 10.63
N LEU A 181 -27.17 -16.44 9.91
CA LEU A 181 -25.79 -16.63 9.49
C LEU A 181 -24.81 -16.03 10.51
N LEU A 182 -24.24 -16.86 11.37
CA LEU A 182 -22.99 -16.60 12.08
C LEU A 182 -22.25 -17.94 12.20
N TYR A 183 -21.02 -18.02 11.67
CA TYR A 183 -20.21 -19.24 11.70
C TYR A 183 -18.72 -18.97 11.52
N ALA A 184 -17.89 -19.88 12.02
CA ALA A 184 -16.46 -19.91 11.70
C ALA A 184 -16.23 -20.40 10.25
N ALA A 185 -15.59 -19.57 9.41
CA ALA A 185 -15.31 -19.92 8.02
C ALA A 185 -14.42 -21.18 7.92
N LYS A 186 -14.82 -22.16 7.09
CA LYS A 186 -14.10 -23.45 6.95
C LYS A 186 -12.99 -23.48 5.90
N THR A 187 -12.91 -22.50 5.00
CA THR A 187 -11.88 -22.45 3.93
C THR A 187 -11.01 -21.22 4.10
N GLU A 188 -9.71 -21.34 3.86
CA GLU A 188 -8.77 -20.23 4.03
C GLU A 188 -9.13 -19.01 3.15
N ARG A 189 -9.69 -19.24 1.96
CA ARG A 189 -10.21 -18.16 1.09
C ARG A 189 -11.27 -17.35 1.83
N MET A 190 -12.24 -18.02 2.46
CA MET A 190 -13.33 -17.36 3.18
C MET A 190 -12.84 -16.76 4.50
N GLN A 191 -11.95 -17.44 5.24
CA GLN A 191 -11.32 -16.92 6.46
C GLN A 191 -10.55 -15.61 6.18
N ARG A 192 -9.72 -15.57 5.13
CA ARG A 192 -8.96 -14.37 4.75
C ARG A 192 -9.88 -13.22 4.31
N SER A 193 -10.94 -13.54 3.54
CA SER A 193 -11.97 -12.57 3.14
C SER A 193 -12.74 -12.02 4.35
N THR A 194 -13.08 -12.87 5.31
CA THR A 194 -13.77 -12.50 6.56
C THR A 194 -12.87 -11.60 7.41
N ALA A 195 -11.63 -12.02 7.68
CA ALA A 195 -10.67 -11.25 8.48
C ALA A 195 -10.41 -9.82 7.93
N LEU A 196 -10.33 -9.66 6.60
CA LEU A 196 -10.22 -8.32 6.02
C LEU A 196 -11.56 -7.57 6.02
N HIS A 197 -12.69 -8.25 5.80
CA HIS A 197 -14.01 -7.61 5.77
C HIS A 197 -14.37 -7.07 7.15
N ASP A 198 -14.20 -7.87 8.19
CA ASP A 198 -14.38 -7.47 9.59
C ASP A 198 -13.49 -6.27 9.92
N PHE A 199 -12.18 -6.35 9.61
CA PHE A 199 -11.27 -5.21 9.79
C PHE A 199 -11.80 -3.93 9.14
N THR A 200 -12.22 -3.99 7.87
CA THR A 200 -12.74 -2.81 7.16
C THR A 200 -14.09 -2.32 7.69
N ASP A 201 -14.98 -3.23 8.11
CA ASP A 201 -16.34 -2.88 8.54
C ASP A 201 -16.38 -2.40 10.00
N TYR A 202 -15.49 -2.91 10.85
CA TYR A 202 -15.22 -2.37 12.18
C TYR A 202 -14.58 -0.97 12.09
N MET A 203 -13.61 -0.74 11.20
CA MET A 203 -13.06 0.60 10.97
C MET A 203 -14.13 1.58 10.44
N ARG A 204 -14.98 1.13 9.52
CA ARG A 204 -16.17 1.89 9.08
C ARG A 204 -17.14 2.16 10.24
N GLY A 205 -17.38 1.17 11.09
CA GLY A 205 -18.23 1.27 12.29
C GLY A 205 -17.70 2.31 13.29
N ALA A 206 -16.39 2.31 13.52
CA ALA A 206 -15.69 3.30 14.35
C ALA A 206 -15.58 4.70 13.73
N GLY A 207 -16.12 4.90 12.52
CA GLY A 207 -16.23 6.20 11.86
C GLY A 207 -15.16 6.51 10.82
N VAL A 208 -14.26 5.58 10.50
CA VAL A 208 -13.28 5.74 9.41
C VAL A 208 -14.00 5.55 8.07
N LYS A 209 -14.51 6.65 7.51
CA LYS A 209 -15.43 6.62 6.35
C LYS A 209 -14.71 6.25 5.07
N GLY A 210 -15.37 5.46 4.22
CA GLY A 210 -14.89 5.10 2.88
C GLY A 210 -13.95 3.90 2.83
N VAL A 211 -13.61 3.27 3.95
CA VAL A 211 -12.68 2.13 4.01
C VAL A 211 -13.28 0.91 3.31
N ASN A 212 -14.55 0.60 3.57
CA ASN A 212 -15.27 -0.46 2.84
C ASN A 212 -15.30 -0.16 1.34
N LYS A 213 -15.61 1.09 0.94
CA LYS A 213 -15.61 1.52 -0.47
C LYS A 213 -14.21 1.45 -1.12
N ALA A 214 -13.14 1.67 -0.37
CA ALA A 214 -11.77 1.57 -0.87
C ALA A 214 -11.35 0.12 -1.14
N VAL A 215 -11.70 -0.82 -0.25
CA VAL A 215 -11.27 -2.23 -0.34
C VAL A 215 -12.23 -3.09 -1.16
N TRP A 216 -13.55 -2.88 -1.03
CA TRP A 216 -14.61 -3.69 -1.66
C TRP A 216 -15.36 -2.97 -2.78
N GLY A 217 -15.07 -1.68 -3.02
CA GLY A 217 -15.78 -0.85 -4.00
C GLY A 217 -17.15 -0.32 -3.57
N VAL A 218 -17.70 -0.86 -2.47
CA VAL A 218 -19.03 -0.50 -1.91
C VAL A 218 -18.91 -0.28 -0.40
N GLU A 219 -19.57 0.76 0.12
CA GLU A 219 -19.44 1.13 1.55
C GLU A 219 -20.35 0.31 2.48
N ASN A 220 -21.52 -0.12 1.99
CA ASN A 220 -22.54 -0.81 2.77
C ASN A 220 -22.02 -2.17 3.30
N ARG A 221 -22.22 -2.44 4.60
CA ARG A 221 -21.80 -3.68 5.30
C ARG A 221 -22.22 -4.96 4.59
N VAL A 222 -23.48 -5.04 4.15
CA VAL A 222 -24.04 -6.25 3.52
C VAL A 222 -23.50 -6.43 2.10
N LEU A 223 -23.44 -5.35 1.31
CA LEU A 223 -22.90 -5.43 -0.05
C LEU A 223 -21.38 -5.74 -0.06
N SER A 224 -20.62 -5.15 0.86
CA SER A 224 -19.19 -5.44 1.03
C SER A 224 -18.95 -6.89 1.51
N ALA A 225 -19.80 -7.41 2.41
CA ALA A 225 -19.77 -8.82 2.80
C ALA A 225 -20.03 -9.77 1.63
N ILE A 226 -20.97 -9.44 0.73
CA ILE A 226 -21.24 -10.23 -0.48
C ILE A 226 -20.04 -10.19 -1.44
N VAL A 227 -19.45 -9.02 -1.69
CA VAL A 227 -18.24 -8.90 -2.52
C VAL A 227 -17.08 -9.70 -1.92
N SER A 228 -16.88 -9.62 -0.60
CA SER A 228 -15.87 -10.39 0.14
C SER A 228 -16.09 -11.91 0.06
N ALA A 229 -17.33 -12.38 0.24
CA ALA A 229 -17.67 -13.80 0.17
C ALA A 229 -17.47 -14.39 -1.24
N LEU A 230 -17.76 -13.61 -2.29
CA LEU A 230 -17.43 -13.97 -3.67
C LEU A 230 -15.91 -13.90 -3.95
N GLY A 231 -15.12 -13.28 -3.07
CA GLY A 231 -13.68 -13.08 -3.23
C GLY A 231 -13.32 -12.01 -4.26
N GLY A 232 -14.20 -11.03 -4.46
CA GLY A 232 -13.88 -9.78 -5.15
C GLY A 232 -13.22 -8.76 -4.21
N GLY A 233 -12.80 -7.63 -4.77
CA GLY A 233 -12.11 -6.56 -4.04
C GLY A 233 -11.42 -5.60 -5.01
N ARG A 234 -10.68 -4.64 -4.46
CA ARG A 234 -9.82 -3.68 -5.17
C ARG A 234 -8.36 -3.74 -4.69
N TYR A 235 -7.89 -4.95 -4.38
CA TYR A 235 -6.61 -5.25 -3.74
C TYR A 235 -6.13 -6.68 -4.05
#